data_AF-A0A1F3B4P5-F1
#
_entry.id   AF-A0A1F3B4P5-F1
#
_cell.length_a   1.000
_cell.length_b   1.000
_cell.length_c   1.000
_cell.angle_alpha   90.00
_cell.angle_beta   90.00
_cell.angle_gamma   90.00
#
_symmetry.space_group_name_H-M   'P 1'
#
loop_
_entity.id
_entity.type
_entity.pdbx_description
1 polymer ?
#
loop_
_entity_poly.entity_id
_entity_poly.type
_entity_poly.pdbx_seq_one_letter_code
_entity_poly.pdbx_strand_id
1 'polypeptide(L)'
;GPTRARTMICVVEDPRDVLAMERTREYKGLYHVLHGAISPLDGVGPDELKIAELLSRVQGGEVEEIIIATNPRVEGEATAIYLAKILKPLGLKVTRIAHGLPVGSDLEYADEVTLAKALEGRREM
;
A
#
# COMPACT_ATOMS: atom_id res chain seq x y z
N GLY A 1 -22.90 13.70 -3.99
CA GLY A 1 -21.47 13.72 -4.33
C GLY A 1 -21.10 12.39 -4.97
N PRO A 2 -19.99 12.27 -5.72
CA PRO A 2 -19.65 11.00 -6.34
C PRO A 2 -19.39 9.98 -5.23
N THR A 3 -20.15 8.89 -5.23
CA THR A 3 -20.08 7.82 -4.24
C THR A 3 -18.73 7.11 -4.40
N ARG A 4 -17.87 7.14 -3.38
CA ARG A 4 -16.61 6.38 -3.38
C ARG A 4 -16.92 4.88 -3.48
N ALA A 5 -16.12 4.15 -4.26
CA ALA A 5 -16.26 2.71 -4.40
C ALA A 5 -15.88 2.03 -3.06
N ARG A 6 -16.88 1.50 -2.35
CA ARG A 6 -16.68 0.84 -1.05
C ARG A 6 -16.00 -0.53 -1.16
N THR A 7 -15.89 -1.05 -2.38
CA THR A 7 -15.29 -2.35 -2.71
C THR A 7 -13.76 -2.33 -2.71
N MET A 8 -13.13 -1.16 -2.63
CA MET A 8 -11.67 -1.02 -2.65
C MET A 8 -11.18 -0.24 -1.42
N ILE A 9 -10.12 -0.74 -0.78
CA ILE A 9 -9.42 -0.04 0.30
C ILE A 9 -7.94 0.11 -0.02
N CYS A 10 -7.46 1.35 -0.01
CA CYS A 10 -6.04 1.70 -0.08
C CYS A 10 -5.48 1.83 1.34
N VAL A 11 -4.53 0.97 1.68
CA VAL A 11 -3.87 0.93 2.98
C VAL A 11 -2.59 1.75 2.91
N VAL A 12 -2.48 2.75 3.79
CA VAL A 12 -1.33 3.66 3.88
C VAL A 12 -0.77 3.69 5.30
N GLU A 13 0.46 4.17 5.46
CA GLU A 13 1.11 4.27 6.78
C GLU A 13 0.57 5.46 7.58
N ASP A 14 0.51 6.63 6.95
CA ASP A 14 0.20 7.90 7.61
C ASP A 14 -1.00 8.65 7.01
N PRO A 15 -1.68 9.52 7.77
CA PRO A 15 -2.73 10.40 7.23
C PRO A 15 -2.25 11.31 6.08
N ARG A 16 -0.95 11.64 6.07
CA ARG A 16 -0.33 12.48 5.02
C ARG A 16 -0.29 11.77 3.67
N ASP A 17 -0.20 10.45 3.67
CA ASP A 17 -0.19 9.63 2.45
C ASP A 17 -1.55 9.65 1.77
N VAL A 18 -2.64 9.72 2.56
CA VAL A 18 -4.00 9.92 2.04
C VAL A 18 -4.07 11.22 1.25
N LEU A 19 -3.53 12.33 1.80
CA LEU A 19 -3.50 13.61 1.11
C LEU A 19 -2.69 13.54 -0.19
N ALA A 20 -1.58 12.80 -0.20
CA ALA A 20 -0.78 12.60 -1.40
C ALA A 20 -1.54 11.85 -2.49
N MET A 21 -2.26 10.79 -2.12
CA MET A 21 -3.07 10.01 -3.05
C MET A 21 -4.26 10.81 -3.58
N GLU A 22 -4.96 11.57 -2.73
CA GLU A 22 -6.12 12.39 -3.13
C GLU A 22 -5.75 13.49 -4.14
N ARG A 23 -4.51 14.02 -4.09
CA ARG A 23 -4.03 15.01 -5.08
C ARG A 23 -4.07 14.48 -6.51
N THR A 24 -3.94 13.17 -6.71
CA THR A 24 -4.01 12.54 -8.04
C THR A 24 -5.42 12.59 -8.62
N ARG A 25 -6.46 12.60 -7.77
CA ARG A 25 -7.88 12.45 -8.15
C ARG A 25 -8.22 11.17 -8.94
N GLU A 26 -7.28 10.25 -9.06
CA GLU A 26 -7.44 8.99 -9.79
C GLU A 26 -8.04 7.89 -8.91
N TYR A 27 -7.70 7.89 -7.62
CA TYR A 27 -8.22 6.89 -6.69
C TYR A 27 -9.63 7.26 -6.18
N LYS A 28 -10.57 6.32 -6.31
CA LYS A 28 -11.98 6.51 -5.94
C LYS A 28 -12.47 5.59 -4.83
N GLY A 29 -11.58 4.79 -4.24
CA GLY A 29 -11.91 3.88 -3.15
C GLY A 29 -11.85 4.52 -1.76
N LEU A 30 -11.83 3.70 -0.73
CA LEU A 30 -11.68 4.13 0.66
C LEU A 30 -10.22 4.04 1.11
N TYR A 31 -9.85 4.78 2.14
CA TYR A 31 -8.52 4.66 2.76
C TYR A 31 -8.59 3.91 4.09
N HIS A 32 -7.48 3.30 4.46
CA HIS A 32 -7.20 2.80 5.79
C HIS A 32 -5.79 3.25 6.19
N VAL A 33 -5.65 3.88 7.35
CA VAL A 33 -4.37 4.40 7.84
C VAL A 33 -3.87 3.53 8.98
N LEU A 34 -2.70 2.90 8.79
CA LEU A 34 -2.10 1.98 9.75
C LEU A 34 -1.53 2.68 10.98
N HIS A 35 -1.21 3.98 10.87
CA HIS A 35 -0.51 4.78 11.87
C HIS A 35 0.93 4.30 12.11
N GLY A 36 1.63 4.00 11.02
CA GLY A 36 3.01 3.55 11.02
C GLY A 36 3.25 2.30 10.18
N ALA A 37 4.39 1.66 10.44
CA ALA A 37 4.82 0.43 9.80
C ALA A 37 5.48 -0.48 10.85
N ILE A 38 5.51 -1.78 10.59
CA ILE A 38 6.16 -2.78 11.45
C ILE A 38 7.67 -2.47 11.46
N SER A 39 8.20 -2.19 12.65
CA SER A 39 9.61 -1.89 12.87
C SER A 39 10.08 -2.62 14.13
N PRO A 40 10.73 -3.79 13.99
CA PRO A 40 11.29 -4.52 15.12
C PRO A 40 12.35 -3.72 15.89
N LEU A 41 13.08 -2.83 15.20
CA LEU A 41 14.10 -1.98 15.79
C LEU A 41 13.49 -0.92 16.73
N ASP A 42 12.32 -0.40 16.38
CA ASP A 42 11.58 0.57 17.20
C ASP A 42 10.57 -0.11 18.15
N GLY A 43 10.55 -1.44 18.19
CA GLY A 43 9.60 -2.20 19.00
C GLY A 43 8.14 -2.11 18.53
N VAL A 44 7.90 -1.77 17.26
CA VAL A 44 6.56 -1.67 16.66
C VAL A 44 6.17 -2.99 15.99
N GLY A 45 5.28 -3.73 16.63
CA GLY A 45 4.68 -4.95 16.09
C GLY A 45 3.37 -4.69 15.33
N PRO A 46 2.75 -5.75 14.79
CA PRO A 46 1.45 -5.66 14.12
C PRO A 46 0.32 -5.13 15.01
N ASP A 47 0.35 -5.43 16.31
CA ASP A 47 -0.69 -5.06 17.29
C ASP A 47 -0.65 -3.55 17.64
N GLU A 48 0.46 -2.89 17.34
CA GLU A 48 0.67 -1.46 17.56
C GLU A 48 0.14 -0.63 16.38
N LEU A 49 -0.25 -1.30 15.29
CA LEU A 49 -0.81 -0.72 14.08
C LEU A 49 -2.31 -0.97 13.99
N LYS A 50 -3.00 -0.22 13.12
CA LYS A 50 -4.44 -0.37 12.89
C LYS A 50 -4.86 -1.59 12.05
N ILE A 51 -4.10 -2.68 12.14
CA ILE A 51 -4.33 -3.90 11.35
C ILE A 51 -5.60 -4.63 11.80
N ALA A 52 -5.88 -4.69 13.10
CA ALA A 52 -7.09 -5.32 13.61
C ALA A 52 -8.36 -4.64 13.04
N GLU A 53 -8.38 -3.31 13.00
CA GLU A 53 -9.48 -2.54 12.44
C GLU A 53 -9.58 -2.69 10.92
N LEU A 54 -8.46 -2.89 10.21
CA LEU A 54 -8.49 -3.27 8.79
C LEU A 54 -9.18 -4.62 8.60
N LEU A 55 -8.83 -5.63 9.42
CA LEU A 55 -9.43 -6.95 9.36
C LEU A 55 -10.94 -6.91 9.63
N SER A 56 -11.39 -6.15 10.63
CA SER A 56 -12.82 -5.96 10.89
C SER A 56 -13.57 -5.33 9.71
N ARG A 57 -12.92 -4.43 8.96
CA ARG A 57 -13.54 -3.79 7.78
C ARG A 57 -13.75 -4.76 6.61
N VAL A 58 -12.89 -5.77 6.45
CA VAL A 58 -12.97 -6.69 5.31
C VAL A 58 -13.85 -7.92 5.58
N GLN A 59 -14.16 -8.22 6.84
CA GLN A 59 -15.00 -9.35 7.23
C GLN A 59 -16.44 -9.31 6.67
N GLY A 60 -16.94 -8.12 6.31
CA GLY A 60 -18.30 -7.95 5.77
C GLY A 60 -18.50 -8.37 4.30
N GLY A 61 -17.43 -8.77 3.59
CA GLY A 61 -17.52 -9.27 2.21
C GLY A 61 -17.79 -8.21 1.13
N GLU A 62 -17.98 -6.95 1.48
CA GLU A 62 -18.14 -5.84 0.52
C GLU A 62 -16.82 -5.46 -0.17
N VAL A 63 -15.69 -5.73 0.48
CA VAL A 63 -14.35 -5.37 -0.03
C VAL A 63 -13.84 -6.47 -0.94
N GLU A 64 -13.48 -6.11 -2.16
CA GLU A 64 -12.95 -7.00 -3.19
C GLU A 64 -11.43 -6.84 -3.34
N GLU A 65 -10.92 -5.62 -3.17
CA GLU A 65 -9.50 -5.30 -3.35
C GLU A 65 -8.90 -4.48 -2.21
N ILE A 66 -7.73 -4.93 -1.74
CA ILE A 66 -6.83 -4.18 -0.87
C ILE A 66 -5.60 -3.76 -1.67
N ILE A 67 -5.41 -2.45 -1.79
CA ILE A 67 -4.23 -1.84 -2.39
C ILE A 67 -3.27 -1.46 -1.26
N ILE A 68 -2.10 -2.10 -1.21
CA ILE A 68 -1.07 -1.78 -0.22
C ILE A 68 -0.21 -0.64 -0.77
N ALA A 69 -0.29 0.51 -0.12
CA ALA A 69 0.44 1.74 -0.44
C ALA A 69 1.33 2.18 0.74
N THR A 70 1.92 1.23 1.47
CA THR A 70 3.03 1.49 2.40
C THR A 70 4.25 2.01 1.64
N ASN A 71 5.13 2.70 2.34
CA ASN A 71 6.30 3.34 1.74
C ASN A 71 7.32 2.29 1.24
N PRO A 72 8.09 2.59 0.18
CA PRO A 72 9.05 1.66 -0.42
C PRO A 72 10.37 1.57 0.35
N ARG A 73 10.29 1.49 1.68
CA ARG A 73 11.44 1.26 2.58
C ARG A 73 11.29 -0.08 3.30
N VAL A 74 12.33 -0.53 3.97
CA VAL A 74 12.39 -1.87 4.60
C VAL A 74 11.19 -2.16 5.50
N GLU A 75 10.79 -1.24 6.36
CA GLU A 75 9.65 -1.39 7.27
C GLU A 75 8.32 -1.46 6.52
N GLY A 76 8.17 -0.61 5.50
CA GLY A 76 6.97 -0.56 4.66
C GLY A 76 6.80 -1.83 3.80
N GLU A 77 7.90 -2.40 3.32
CA GLU A 77 7.93 -3.69 2.61
C GLU A 77 7.62 -4.87 3.55
N ALA A 78 8.22 -4.89 4.75
CA ALA A 78 7.91 -5.89 5.76
C ALA A 78 6.41 -5.86 6.13
N THR A 79 5.86 -4.66 6.30
CA THR A 79 4.43 -4.44 6.56
C THR A 79 3.56 -4.90 5.39
N ALA A 80 3.96 -4.59 4.15
CA ALA A 80 3.23 -5.02 2.96
C ALA A 80 3.17 -6.55 2.83
N ILE A 81 4.31 -7.23 3.05
CA ILE A 81 4.40 -8.68 3.02
C ILE A 81 3.53 -9.29 4.13
N TYR A 82 3.57 -8.73 5.34
CA TYR A 82 2.75 -9.18 6.45
C TYR A 82 1.25 -9.07 6.15
N LEU A 83 0.80 -7.89 5.68
CA LEU A 83 -0.59 -7.65 5.27
C LEU A 83 -1.02 -8.62 4.18
N ALA A 84 -0.19 -8.84 3.15
CA ALA A 84 -0.51 -9.78 2.09
C ALA A 84 -0.68 -11.22 2.60
N LYS A 85 0.15 -11.65 3.56
CA LYS A 85 0.07 -12.99 4.16
C LYS A 85 -1.24 -13.22 4.91
N ILE A 86 -1.77 -12.21 5.60
CA ILE A 86 -3.01 -12.35 6.38
C ILE A 86 -4.28 -12.08 5.55
N LEU A 87 -4.21 -11.22 4.53
CA LEU A 87 -5.36 -10.82 3.73
C LEU A 87 -5.66 -11.77 2.56
N LYS A 88 -4.63 -12.31 1.89
CA LYS A 88 -4.83 -13.24 0.75
C LYS A 88 -5.63 -14.50 1.12
N PRO A 89 -5.42 -15.15 2.28
CA PRO A 89 -6.23 -16.30 2.70
C PRO A 89 -7.71 -16.00 2.88
N LEU A 90 -8.09 -14.72 3.03
CA LEU A 90 -9.49 -14.29 3.15
C LEU A 90 -10.20 -14.18 1.79
N GLY A 91 -9.52 -14.52 0.68
CA GLY A 91 -10.08 -14.44 -0.67
C GLY A 91 -10.05 -13.04 -1.29
N LEU A 92 -9.39 -12.07 -0.65
CA LEU A 92 -9.27 -10.70 -1.14
C LEU A 92 -8.22 -10.62 -2.25
N LYS A 93 -8.50 -9.79 -3.28
CA LYS A 93 -7.46 -9.36 -4.21
C LYS A 93 -6.53 -8.40 -3.47
N VAL A 94 -5.26 -8.77 -3.33
CA VAL A 94 -4.26 -7.91 -2.69
C VAL A 94 -3.25 -7.44 -3.73
N THR A 95 -3.19 -6.13 -3.94
CA THR A 95 -2.27 -5.48 -4.89
C THR A 95 -1.31 -4.55 -4.16
N ARG A 96 -0.19 -4.23 -4.80
CA ARG A 96 0.84 -3.31 -4.30
C ARG A 96 0.99 -2.20 -5.33
N ILE A 97 1.13 -0.95 -4.87
CA ILE A 97 1.48 0.15 -5.78
C ILE A 97 2.82 -0.14 -6.46
N ALA A 98 2.97 0.33 -7.69
CA ALA A 98 4.22 0.13 -8.42
C ALA A 98 5.37 0.88 -7.73
N HIS A 99 6.55 0.26 -7.77
CA HIS A 99 7.81 0.88 -7.36
C HIS A 99 8.68 1.08 -8.60
N GLY A 100 9.39 2.19 -8.67
CA GLY A 100 10.28 2.47 -9.78
C GLY A 100 10.53 3.95 -9.96
N LEU A 101 10.97 4.29 -11.17
CA LEU A 101 11.38 5.63 -11.52
C LEU A 101 10.19 6.59 -11.60
N PRO A 102 10.32 7.81 -11.06
CA PRO A 102 9.37 8.88 -11.31
C PRO A 102 9.25 9.17 -12.81
N VAL A 103 8.05 9.46 -13.29
CA VAL A 103 7.87 9.95 -14.66
C VAL A 103 8.60 11.28 -14.82
N GLY A 104 9.45 11.38 -15.84
CA GLY A 104 10.26 12.56 -16.12
C GLY A 104 11.64 12.58 -15.46
N SER A 105 12.05 11.52 -14.77
CA SER A 105 13.45 11.36 -14.33
C SER A 105 14.32 10.73 -15.42
N ASP A 106 15.55 11.21 -15.59
CA ASP A 106 16.54 10.51 -16.41
C ASP A 106 17.13 9.31 -15.65
N LEU A 107 17.42 8.24 -16.39
CA LEU A 107 18.00 7.01 -15.83
C LEU A 107 19.35 7.24 -15.13
N GLU A 108 20.13 8.21 -15.59
CA GLU A 108 21.47 8.50 -15.08
C GLU A 108 21.48 9.06 -13.65
N TYR A 109 20.35 9.60 -13.18
CA TYR A 109 20.23 10.16 -11.81
C TYR A 109 19.52 9.23 -10.83
N ALA A 110 19.12 8.04 -11.28
CA ALA A 110 18.44 7.09 -10.43
C ALA A 110 19.42 6.23 -9.63
N ASP A 111 19.08 5.95 -8.38
CA ASP A 111 19.84 5.01 -7.57
C ASP A 111 19.63 3.56 -8.06
N GLU A 112 20.59 2.69 -7.71
CA GLU A 112 20.60 1.29 -8.13
C GLU A 112 19.37 0.50 -7.67
N VAL A 113 18.82 0.82 -6.49
CA VAL A 113 17.65 0.12 -5.93
C VAL A 113 16.39 0.49 -6.73
N THR A 114 16.22 1.77 -7.04
CA THR A 114 15.11 2.25 -7.86
C THR A 114 15.18 1.67 -9.27
N LEU A 115 16.37 1.61 -9.88
CA LEU A 115 16.57 0.98 -11.19
C LEU A 115 16.27 -0.52 -11.18
N ALA A 116 16.74 -1.25 -10.16
CA ALA A 116 16.44 -2.66 -9.99
C ALA A 116 14.92 -2.90 -9.87
N LYS A 117 14.22 -2.09 -9.06
CA LYS A 117 12.77 -2.18 -8.90
C LYS A 117 12.01 -1.87 -10.20
N ALA A 118 12.45 -0.87 -10.95
CA ALA A 118 11.86 -0.55 -12.25
C ALA A 118 12.03 -1.71 -13.25
N LEU A 119 13.20 -2.36 -13.27
CA LEU A 119 13.47 -3.53 -14.12
C LEU A 119 12.67 -4.77 -13.71
N GLU A 120 12.53 -5.03 -12.40
CA GLU A 120 11.66 -6.08 -11.86
C GLU A 120 10.19 -5.86 -12.28
N GLY A 121 9.73 -4.60 -12.22
CA GLY A 121 8.36 -4.20 -12.54
C GLY A 121 8.06 -3.98 -14.03
N ARG A 122 8.98 -4.32 -14.94
CA ARG A 122 8.80 -4.11 -16.39
C ARG A 122 7.58 -4.86 -16.92
N ARG A 123 6.91 -4.28 -17.91
CA ARG A 123 5.70 -4.84 -18.54
C ARG A 123 5.91 -4.98 -20.04
N GLU A 124 5.25 -5.96 -20.63
CA GLU A 124 5.11 -6.08 -22.09
C GLU A 124 4.27 -4.90 -22.63
N MET A 125 4.55 -4.48 -23.87
CA MET A 125 3.85 -3.38 -24.55
C MET A 125 2.96 -3.91 -25.67
#